data_AF-A0ABD0J6V4-F1
#
_entry.id   AF-A0ABD0J6V4-F1
#
_cell.length_a   1.000
_cell.length_b   1.000
_cell.length_c   1.000
_cell.angle_alpha   90.00
_cell.angle_beta   90.00
_cell.angle_gamma   90.00
#
_symmetry.space_group_name_H-M   'P 1'
#
loop_
_entity.id
_entity.type
_entity.pdbx_description
1 polymer ?
#
loop_
_entity_poly.entity_id
_entity_poly.type
_entity_poly.pdbx_seq_one_letter_code
_entity_poly.pdbx_strand_id
1 'polypeptide(L)'
;VKDAVYFMIILLTFLMAYAVASECILYPDSQLSAWRLYHVPRKAFWQVFGELFLEDIEQMDNDTCTTLSDPDSQHHGGNDVPCPSSYGRYMAPFMLAIYLIITQVLLLNLLIAQFGVTFGEVREHAKEYQSWHRCQIVQEFYNRQPLVPPFQILRCIGKVVKYVKNRCCPHRSSCCCGCCSKEEDRNK
;
A
#
# COMPACT_ATOMS: atom_id res chain seq x y z
N VAL A 1 11.46 -9.36 -5.71
CA VAL A 1 12.17 -8.11 -5.30
C VAL A 1 13.26 -7.70 -6.30
N LYS A 2 14.13 -8.62 -6.74
CA LYS A 2 15.18 -8.34 -7.75
C LYS A 2 14.63 -7.69 -9.03
N ASP A 3 13.52 -8.21 -9.56
CA ASP A 3 12.88 -7.67 -10.78
C ASP A 3 12.29 -6.28 -10.56
N ALA A 4 11.76 -6.01 -9.36
CA ALA A 4 11.29 -4.68 -8.97
C ALA A 4 12.44 -3.67 -8.85
N VAL A 5 13.63 -4.10 -8.42
CA VAL A 5 14.81 -3.22 -8.36
C VAL A 5 15.27 -2.83 -9.76
N TYR A 6 15.38 -3.78 -10.70
CA TYR A 6 15.70 -3.46 -12.10
C TYR A 6 14.69 -2.51 -12.72
N PHE A 7 13.41 -2.71 -12.42
CA PHE A 7 12.36 -1.82 -12.86
C PHE A 7 12.51 -0.40 -12.31
N MET A 8 12.78 -0.25 -11.01
CA MET A 8 12.99 1.06 -10.38
C MET A 8 14.20 1.80 -10.98
N ILE A 9 15.25 1.08 -11.37
CA ILE A 9 16.41 1.67 -12.06
C ILE A 9 16.00 2.22 -13.44
N ILE A 10 15.18 1.48 -14.19
CA ILE A 10 14.67 1.95 -15.49
C ILE A 10 13.80 3.20 -15.30
N LEU A 11 12.90 3.20 -14.32
CA LEU A 11 12.06 4.35 -13.99
C LEU A 11 12.89 5.58 -13.61
N LEU A 12 13.92 5.42 -12.77
CA LEU A 12 14.83 6.50 -12.40
C LEU A 12 15.59 7.04 -13.62
N THR A 13 16.00 6.16 -14.54
CA THR A 13 16.69 6.56 -15.77
C THR A 13 15.79 7.42 -16.66
N PHE A 14 14.54 7.03 -16.85
CA PHE A 14 13.56 7.83 -17.60
C PHE A 14 13.25 9.16 -16.93
N LEU A 15 13.13 9.18 -15.59
CA LEU A 15 12.94 10.40 -14.82
C LEU A 15 14.09 11.37 -15.03
N MET A 16 15.33 10.92 -14.91
CA MET A 16 16.51 11.76 -15.11
C MET A 16 16.61 12.27 -16.55
N ALA A 17 16.30 11.43 -17.54
CA ALA A 17 16.30 11.83 -18.94
C ALA A 17 15.28 12.94 -19.23
N TYR A 18 14.05 12.78 -18.74
CA TYR A 18 13.01 13.81 -18.87
C TYR A 18 13.37 15.10 -18.12
N ALA A 19 13.88 15.00 -16.90
CA ALA A 19 14.22 16.16 -16.07
C ALA A 19 15.30 17.04 -16.73
N VAL A 20 16.35 16.41 -17.28
CA VAL A 20 17.41 17.14 -17.99
C VAL A 20 16.89 17.70 -19.32
N ALA A 21 16.14 16.91 -20.09
CA ALA A 21 15.62 17.35 -21.39
C ALA A 21 14.64 18.53 -21.27
N SER A 22 13.76 18.52 -20.26
CA SER A 22 12.80 19.59 -20.02
C SER A 22 13.46 20.87 -19.50
N GLU A 23 14.52 20.76 -18.70
CA GLU A 23 15.30 21.94 -18.28
C GLU A 23 16.07 22.56 -19.47
N CYS A 24 16.68 21.73 -20.32
CA CYS A 24 17.43 22.21 -21.48
C CYS A 24 16.55 22.92 -22.52
N ILE A 25 15.29 22.49 -22.70
CA ILE A 25 14.38 23.11 -23.67
C ILE A 25 13.76 24.41 -23.15
N LEU A 26 13.56 24.52 -21.83
CA LEU A 26 13.04 25.74 -21.20
C LEU A 26 14.12 26.82 -21.06
N TYR A 27 15.32 26.44 -20.61
CA TYR A 27 16.40 27.37 -20.24
C TYR A 27 17.74 27.01 -20.90
N PRO A 28 17.90 27.27 -22.21
CA PRO A 28 19.08 26.86 -22.99
C PRO A 28 20.40 27.49 -22.50
N ASP A 29 20.35 28.72 -21.99
CA ASP A 29 21.54 29.47 -21.56
C ASP A 29 21.77 29.44 -20.04
N SER A 30 21.13 28.51 -19.34
CA SER A 30 21.23 28.41 -17.88
C SER A 30 22.54 27.79 -17.42
N GLN A 31 23.17 28.40 -16.40
CA GLN A 31 24.40 27.87 -15.81
C GLN A 31 24.12 26.65 -14.93
N LEU A 32 25.03 25.67 -14.93
CA LEU A 32 24.94 24.49 -14.07
C LEU A 32 25.29 24.87 -12.63
N SER A 33 24.29 24.93 -11.75
CA SER A 33 24.47 25.12 -10.31
C SER A 33 24.06 23.86 -9.54
N ALA A 34 24.71 23.60 -8.40
CA ALA A 34 24.38 22.45 -7.54
C ALA A 34 22.92 22.49 -7.05
N TRP A 35 22.39 23.70 -6.84
CA TRP A 35 20.98 23.91 -6.50
C TRP A 35 20.05 23.44 -7.62
N ARG A 36 20.32 23.83 -8.87
CA ARG A 36 19.53 23.40 -10.04
C ARG A 36 19.59 21.89 -10.25
N LEU A 37 20.78 21.29 -10.09
CA LEU A 37 20.96 19.84 -10.19
C LEU A 37 20.08 19.04 -9.21
N TYR A 38 19.79 19.59 -8.03
CA TYR A 38 18.88 18.98 -7.06
C TYR A 38 17.40 19.29 -7.35
N HIS A 39 17.10 20.53 -7.74
CA HIS A 39 15.72 20.98 -7.96
C HIS A 39 15.05 20.34 -9.18
N VAL A 40 15.79 20.17 -10.27
CA VAL A 40 15.30 19.63 -11.55
C VAL A 40 14.75 18.19 -11.41
N PRO A 41 15.52 17.20 -10.92
CA PRO A 41 14.99 15.84 -10.75
C PRO A 41 13.91 15.77 -9.66
N ARG A 42 14.00 16.62 -8.63
CA ARG A 42 12.97 16.72 -7.59
C ARG A 42 11.62 17.16 -8.19
N LYS A 43 11.62 18.14 -9.11
CA LYS A 43 10.41 18.57 -9.82
C LYS A 43 9.82 17.44 -10.66
N ALA A 44 10.66 16.78 -11.47
CA ALA A 44 10.23 15.63 -12.29
C ALA A 44 9.69 14.46 -11.46
N PHE A 45 10.21 14.25 -10.25
CA PHE A 45 9.71 13.25 -9.31
C PHE A 45 8.30 13.57 -8.81
N TRP A 46 8.04 14.81 -8.39
CA TRP A 46 6.70 15.23 -7.93
C TRP A 46 5.66 15.18 -9.05
N GLN A 47 6.07 15.44 -10.30
CA GLN A 47 5.20 15.31 -11.47
C GLN A 47 4.67 13.90 -11.67
N VAL A 48 5.42 12.86 -11.28
CA VAL A 48 4.94 11.46 -11.30
C VAL A 48 3.73 11.26 -10.39
N PHE A 49 3.67 11.98 -9.27
CA PHE A 49 2.56 11.91 -8.31
C PHE A 49 1.39 12.83 -8.66
N GLY A 50 1.49 13.60 -9.75
CA GLY A 50 0.43 14.49 -10.23
C GLY A 50 0.61 15.97 -9.89
N GLU A 51 1.72 16.36 -9.24
CA GLU A 51 2.07 17.76 -9.00
C GLU A 51 2.78 18.32 -10.24
N LEU A 52 2.02 18.95 -11.15
CA LEU A 52 2.52 19.26 -12.49
C LEU A 52 3.30 20.59 -12.60
N PHE A 53 3.09 21.52 -11.66
CA PHE A 53 3.70 22.86 -11.63
C PHE A 53 3.60 23.58 -12.99
N LEU A 54 2.37 23.63 -13.55
CA LEU A 54 2.12 24.27 -14.86
C LEU A 54 2.41 25.76 -14.79
N GLU A 55 2.26 26.39 -13.62
CA GLU A 55 2.52 27.81 -13.43
C GLU A 55 3.94 28.17 -13.85
N ASP A 56 4.93 27.33 -13.55
CA ASP A 56 6.33 27.55 -13.91
C ASP A 56 6.62 27.32 -15.41
N ILE A 57 5.84 26.47 -16.08
CA ILE A 57 6.08 26.04 -17.47
C ILE A 57 5.34 26.94 -18.46
N GLU A 58 4.13 27.37 -18.09
CA GLU A 58 3.22 28.14 -18.94
C GLU A 58 3.21 29.64 -18.60
N GLN A 59 4.04 30.10 -17.63
CA GLN A 59 4.06 31.49 -17.16
C GLN A 59 4.07 32.47 -18.35
N MET A 60 2.99 33.25 -18.44
CA MET A 60 2.74 34.23 -19.51
C MET A 60 3.14 35.66 -19.14
N ASP A 61 3.31 35.93 -17.83
CA ASP A 61 3.50 37.29 -17.37
C ASP A 61 4.94 37.76 -17.61
N ASN A 62 5.08 38.61 -18.63
CA ASN A 62 6.27 39.39 -18.94
C ASN A 62 6.70 40.33 -17.78
N ASP A 63 5.91 40.47 -16.72
CA ASP A 63 6.12 41.43 -15.64
C ASP A 63 7.01 40.88 -14.50
N THR A 64 7.32 39.57 -14.47
CA THR A 64 8.08 38.94 -13.36
C THR A 64 9.30 38.14 -13.78
N CYS A 65 9.55 37.99 -15.08
CA CYS A 65 10.69 37.23 -15.57
C CYS A 65 11.63 38.15 -16.37
N THR A 66 12.93 38.08 -16.10
CA THR A 66 13.92 38.92 -16.78
C THR A 66 14.34 38.23 -18.07
N THR A 67 13.95 38.78 -19.22
CA THR A 67 14.54 38.35 -20.49
C THR A 67 15.97 38.91 -20.57
N LEU A 68 16.92 38.11 -21.06
CA LEU A 68 18.32 38.52 -21.32
C LEU A 68 18.44 39.57 -22.46
N SER A 69 17.38 40.35 -22.71
CA SER A 69 17.31 41.41 -23.70
C SER A 69 17.34 42.81 -23.07
N ASP A 70 17.22 42.90 -21.74
CA ASP A 70 17.29 44.18 -21.03
C ASP A 70 18.73 44.48 -20.56
N PRO A 71 19.35 45.56 -21.07
CA PRO A 71 20.75 45.91 -20.77
C PRO A 71 20.97 46.43 -19.34
N ASP A 72 19.94 46.45 -18.48
CA ASP A 72 20.00 46.97 -17.10
C ASP A 72 19.94 45.86 -16.02
N SER A 73 19.86 44.59 -16.43
CA SER A 73 19.74 43.44 -15.51
C SER A 73 21.05 43.02 -14.83
N GLN A 74 22.14 43.77 -15.00
CA GLN A 74 23.45 43.38 -14.47
C GLN A 74 23.66 43.70 -12.98
N HIS A 75 22.69 44.34 -12.29
CA HIS A 75 22.95 44.95 -10.97
C HIS A 75 21.88 44.80 -9.87
N HIS A 76 21.04 43.77 -9.90
CA HIS A 76 20.18 43.49 -8.75
C HIS A 76 20.30 42.04 -8.26
N GLY A 77 20.83 41.88 -7.04
CA GLY A 77 20.84 40.61 -6.30
C GLY A 77 19.44 40.22 -5.82
N GLY A 78 18.54 39.95 -6.76
CA GLY A 78 17.20 39.39 -6.56
C GLY A 78 17.15 37.93 -7.01
N ASN A 79 16.20 37.17 -6.47
CA ASN A 79 15.92 35.79 -6.87
C ASN A 79 15.23 35.77 -8.24
N ASP A 80 15.92 36.17 -9.30
CA ASP A 80 15.31 36.39 -10.61
C ASP A 80 15.10 35.04 -11.31
N VAL A 81 13.83 34.75 -11.62
CA VAL A 81 13.41 33.53 -12.30
C VAL A 81 13.66 33.70 -13.80
N PRO A 82 14.45 32.81 -14.44
CA PRO A 82 14.67 32.90 -15.88
C PRO A 82 13.34 32.69 -16.63
N CYS A 83 13.09 33.48 -17.68
CA CYS A 83 11.92 33.30 -18.54
C CYS A 83 12.05 32.01 -19.37
N PRO A 84 10.97 31.22 -19.52
CA PRO A 84 10.99 30.06 -20.42
C PRO A 84 11.08 30.51 -21.89
N SER A 85 11.81 29.75 -22.71
CA SER A 85 11.88 30.03 -24.15
C SER A 85 10.51 29.88 -24.83
N SER A 86 10.23 30.70 -25.85
CA SER A 86 8.96 30.67 -26.58
C SER A 86 8.66 29.30 -27.20
N TYR A 87 9.72 28.58 -27.59
CA TYR A 87 9.61 27.21 -28.12
C TYR A 87 9.41 26.17 -27.00
N GLY A 88 10.17 26.30 -25.91
CA GLY A 88 10.08 25.42 -24.74
C GLY A 88 8.70 25.43 -24.11
N ARG A 89 8.03 26.58 -24.08
CA ARG A 89 6.67 26.70 -23.55
C ARG A 89 5.64 25.79 -24.22
N TYR A 90 5.71 25.59 -25.54
CA TYR A 90 4.79 24.68 -26.24
C TYR A 90 5.25 23.22 -26.22
N MET A 91 6.56 23.00 -26.21
CA MET A 91 7.13 21.64 -26.25
C MET A 91 7.17 20.95 -24.89
N ALA A 92 7.36 21.69 -23.81
CA ALA A 92 7.39 21.17 -22.45
C ALA A 92 6.11 20.47 -22.00
N PRO A 93 4.89 21.01 -22.21
CA PRO A 93 3.65 20.31 -21.84
C PRO A 93 3.47 19.03 -22.68
N PHE A 94 3.90 19.02 -23.93
CA PHE A 94 3.87 17.82 -24.78
C PHE A 94 4.83 16.73 -24.27
N MET A 95 6.07 17.11 -23.93
CA MET A 95 7.04 16.21 -23.30
C MET A 95 6.57 15.70 -21.94
N LEU A 96 5.94 16.56 -21.13
CA LEU A 96 5.33 16.20 -19.86
C LEU A 96 4.22 15.16 -20.06
N ALA A 97 3.33 15.34 -21.04
CA ALA A 97 2.26 14.38 -21.32
C ALA A 97 2.80 12.99 -21.70
N ILE A 98 3.80 12.93 -22.59
CA ILE A 98 4.44 11.66 -22.97
C ILE A 98 5.13 11.02 -21.77
N TYR A 99 5.86 11.82 -20.99
CA TYR A 99 6.54 11.37 -19.77
C TYR A 99 5.55 10.73 -18.80
N LEU A 100 4.45 11.40 -18.49
CA LEU A 100 3.41 10.89 -17.58
C LEU A 100 2.81 9.59 -18.10
N ILE A 101 2.50 9.47 -19.39
CA ILE A 101 1.95 8.23 -19.95
C ILE A 101 2.95 7.08 -19.75
N ILE A 102 4.22 7.30 -20.09
CA ILE A 102 5.27 6.28 -19.96
C ILE A 102 5.45 5.89 -18.49
N THR A 103 5.59 6.86 -17.58
CA THR A 103 5.81 6.57 -16.15
C THR A 103 4.59 5.91 -15.53
N GLN A 104 3.37 6.31 -15.88
CA GLN A 104 2.17 5.68 -15.32
C GLN A 104 2.00 4.24 -15.81
N VAL A 105 2.22 3.97 -17.10
CA VAL A 105 2.20 2.58 -17.62
C VAL A 105 3.28 1.75 -16.94
N LEU A 106 4.47 2.30 -16.77
CA LEU A 106 5.56 1.65 -16.04
C LEU A 106 5.16 1.36 -14.58
N LEU A 107 4.73 2.36 -13.82
CA LEU A 107 4.36 2.20 -12.42
C LEU A 107 3.20 1.24 -12.23
N LEU A 108 2.19 1.27 -13.10
CA LEU A 108 1.08 0.32 -13.08
C LEU A 108 1.57 -1.11 -13.34
N ASN A 109 2.49 -1.30 -14.29
CA ASN A 109 3.08 -2.62 -14.54
C ASN A 109 3.83 -3.15 -13.32
N LEU A 110 4.55 -2.28 -12.59
CA LEU A 110 5.21 -2.68 -11.35
C LEU A 110 4.20 -2.95 -10.23
N LEU A 111 3.18 -2.11 -10.06
CA LEU A 111 2.17 -2.25 -9.01
C LEU A 111 1.36 -3.54 -9.20
N ILE A 112 0.91 -3.80 -10.42
CA ILE A 112 0.18 -5.01 -10.79
C ILE A 112 1.09 -6.23 -10.64
N ALA A 113 2.37 -6.15 -11.02
CA ALA A 113 3.29 -7.27 -10.84
C ALA A 113 3.53 -7.59 -9.36
N GLN A 114 3.74 -6.57 -8.51
CA GLN A 114 3.92 -6.79 -7.07
C GLN A 114 2.66 -7.32 -6.42
N PHE A 115 1.50 -6.74 -6.73
CA PHE A 115 0.23 -7.26 -6.25
C PHE A 115 -0.04 -8.66 -6.79
N GLY A 116 0.25 -8.96 -8.05
CA GLY A 116 0.10 -10.30 -8.62
C GLY A 116 0.96 -11.35 -7.91
N VAL A 117 2.23 -11.03 -7.63
CA VAL A 117 3.15 -11.91 -6.88
C VAL A 117 2.69 -12.06 -5.43
N THR A 118 2.39 -10.95 -4.76
CA THR A 118 1.99 -10.95 -3.35
C THR A 118 0.64 -11.61 -3.16
N PHE A 119 -0.36 -11.35 -4.02
CA PHE A 119 -1.63 -12.06 -4.02
C PHE A 119 -1.45 -13.53 -4.35
N GLY A 120 -0.47 -13.91 -5.18
CA GLY A 120 -0.13 -15.31 -5.42
C GLY A 120 0.32 -16.00 -4.12
N GLU A 121 1.37 -15.47 -3.50
CA GLU A 121 2.00 -16.00 -2.28
C GLU A 121 1.05 -15.95 -1.08
N VAL A 122 0.40 -14.80 -0.85
CA VAL A 122 -0.61 -14.63 0.21
C VAL A 122 -1.79 -15.55 0.00
N ARG A 123 -2.25 -15.79 -1.23
CA ARG A 123 -3.37 -16.71 -1.49
C ARG A 123 -2.98 -18.17 -1.25
N GLU A 124 -1.72 -18.54 -1.46
CA GLU A 124 -1.21 -19.88 -1.15
C GLU A 124 -1.20 -20.11 0.37
N HIS A 125 -0.56 -19.20 1.12
CA HIS A 125 -0.55 -19.26 2.59
C HIS A 125 -1.95 -19.08 3.21
N ALA A 126 -2.80 -18.22 2.64
CA ALA A 126 -4.16 -18.01 3.11
C ALA A 126 -5.05 -19.25 2.89
N LYS A 127 -4.82 -20.06 1.86
CA LYS A 127 -5.56 -21.33 1.67
C LYS A 127 -5.23 -22.35 2.75
N GLU A 128 -3.95 -22.47 3.10
CA GLU A 128 -3.50 -23.32 4.20
C GLU A 128 -4.05 -22.81 5.54
N TYR A 129 -3.89 -21.50 5.81
CA TYR A 129 -4.40 -20.87 7.03
C TYR A 129 -5.93 -20.96 7.14
N GLN A 130 -6.67 -20.75 6.05
CA GLN A 130 -8.13 -20.90 6.04
C GLN A 130 -8.55 -22.35 6.28
N SER A 131 -7.80 -23.32 5.77
CA SER A 131 -8.08 -24.74 6.01
C SER A 131 -7.82 -25.10 7.46
N TRP A 132 -6.71 -24.64 8.05
CA TRP A 132 -6.41 -24.80 9.46
C TRP A 132 -7.45 -24.11 10.36
N HIS A 133 -7.82 -22.87 10.04
CA HIS A 133 -8.82 -22.11 10.77
C HIS A 133 -10.20 -22.75 10.68
N ARG A 134 -10.58 -23.31 9.52
CA ARG A 134 -11.80 -24.12 9.38
C ARG A 134 -11.76 -25.35 10.26
N CYS A 135 -10.64 -26.09 10.31
CA CYS A 135 -10.50 -27.24 11.21
C CYS A 135 -10.61 -26.82 12.68
N GLN A 136 -9.98 -25.71 13.06
CA GLN A 136 -10.03 -25.18 14.42
C GLN A 136 -11.47 -24.78 14.82
N ILE A 137 -12.19 -24.10 13.93
CA ILE A 137 -13.59 -23.72 14.15
C ILE A 137 -14.46 -24.98 14.29
N VAL A 138 -14.31 -25.95 13.37
CA VAL A 138 -15.09 -27.20 13.41
C VAL A 138 -14.79 -28.00 14.67
N GLN A 139 -13.52 -28.07 15.11
CA GLN A 139 -13.13 -28.73 16.35
C GLN A 139 -13.74 -28.04 17.58
N GLU A 140 -13.77 -26.70 17.62
CA GLU A 140 -14.44 -25.94 18.67
C GLU A 140 -15.96 -26.23 18.69
N PHE A 141 -16.62 -26.29 17.53
CA PHE A 141 -18.03 -26.65 17.41
C PHE A 141 -18.33 -28.11 17.74
N TYR A 142 -17.41 -29.03 17.48
CA TYR A 142 -17.58 -30.45 17.82
C TYR A 142 -17.45 -30.68 19.33
N ASN A 143 -16.49 -29.99 19.97
CA ASN A 143 -16.29 -30.06 21.41
C ASN A 143 -17.36 -29.29 22.22
N ARG A 144 -17.98 -28.27 21.61
CA ARG A 144 -19.17 -27.61 22.18
C ARG A 144 -20.42 -28.42 21.83
N GLN A 145 -21.19 -28.81 22.85
CA GLN A 145 -22.52 -29.39 22.62
C GLN A 145 -23.39 -28.44 21.77
N PRO A 146 -24.28 -28.95 20.90
CA PRO A 146 -25.00 -28.18 19.88
C PRO A 146 -26.13 -27.30 20.43
N LEU A 147 -26.06 -26.87 21.70
CA LEU A 147 -27.11 -26.03 22.29
C LEU A 147 -26.88 -24.56 21.96
N VAL A 148 -27.91 -23.97 21.34
CA VAL A 148 -28.03 -22.53 21.03
C VAL A 148 -27.63 -21.70 22.26
N PRO A 149 -26.81 -20.64 22.11
CA PRO A 149 -26.19 -19.86 23.20
C PRO A 149 -27.08 -19.58 24.45
N PRO A 150 -28.37 -19.22 24.34
CA PRO A 150 -29.32 -19.11 25.47
C PRO A 150 -29.43 -20.35 26.37
N PHE A 151 -29.37 -21.58 25.85
CA PHE A 151 -29.60 -22.80 26.64
C PHE A 151 -28.35 -23.34 27.35
N GLN A 152 -27.18 -22.72 27.11
CA GLN A 152 -25.92 -23.09 27.76
C GLN A 152 -25.92 -22.76 29.27
N ILE A 153 -26.65 -21.71 29.67
CA ILE A 153 -26.75 -21.24 31.06
C ILE A 153 -27.52 -22.24 31.93
N LEU A 154 -28.64 -22.79 31.43
CA LEU A 154 -29.46 -23.78 32.16
C LEU A 154 -28.69 -25.07 32.45
N ARG A 155 -27.81 -25.50 31.54
CA ARG A 155 -26.92 -26.66 31.79
C ARG A 155 -25.83 -26.35 32.82
N CYS A 156 -25.26 -25.15 32.81
CA CYS A 156 -24.30 -24.73 33.84
C CYS A 156 -24.94 -24.77 35.22
N ILE A 157 -26.16 -24.24 35.37
CA ILE A 157 -26.93 -24.31 36.61
C ILE A 157 -27.18 -25.77 37.02
N GLY A 158 -27.62 -26.63 36.09
CA GLY A 158 -27.84 -28.06 36.36
C GLY A 158 -26.58 -28.82 36.81
N LYS A 159 -25.41 -28.53 36.23
CA LYS A 159 -24.12 -29.12 36.63
C LYS A 159 -23.69 -28.64 38.03
N VAL A 160 -23.86 -27.36 38.33
CA VAL A 160 -23.57 -26.78 39.66
C VAL A 160 -24.46 -27.41 40.72
N VAL A 161 -25.77 -27.53 40.47
CA VAL A 161 -26.72 -28.17 41.39
C VAL A 161 -26.35 -29.64 41.64
N LYS A 162 -25.98 -30.39 40.60
CA LYS A 162 -25.58 -31.80 40.73
C LYS A 162 -24.26 -31.96 41.50
N TYR A 163 -23.32 -31.05 41.30
CA TYR A 163 -22.03 -31.01 42.01
C TYR A 163 -22.22 -30.68 43.50
N VAL A 164 -23.05 -29.68 43.83
CA VAL A 164 -23.40 -29.32 45.21
C VAL A 164 -24.13 -30.48 45.90
N LYS A 165 -25.10 -31.12 45.22
CA LYS A 165 -25.81 -32.29 45.77
C LYS A 165 -24.88 -33.47 46.08
N ASN A 166 -23.91 -33.75 45.21
CA ASN A 166 -22.93 -34.82 45.43
C ASN A 166 -21.89 -34.48 46.51
N ARG A 167 -21.57 -33.20 46.73
CA ARG A 167 -20.72 -32.74 47.84
C ARG A 167 -21.47 -32.67 49.18
N CYS A 168 -22.79 -32.46 49.16
CA CYS A 168 -23.63 -32.40 50.36
C CYS A 168 -24.10 -33.77 50.90
N CYS A 169 -23.82 -34.89 50.21
CA CYS A 169 -24.06 -36.24 50.73
C CYS A 169 -22.78 -37.11 50.69
N PRO A 170 -21.81 -36.94 51.61
CA PRO A 170 -20.62 -37.80 51.64
C PRO A 170 -20.82 -39.12 52.40
N HIS A 171 -21.90 -39.33 53.16
CA HIS A 171 -22.01 -40.57 53.94
C HIS A 171 -23.44 -40.95 54.36
N ARG A 172 -24.00 -42.01 53.78
CA ARG A 172 -24.72 -43.04 54.55
C ARG A 172 -24.57 -44.40 53.88
N SER A 173 -23.90 -45.27 54.63
CA SER A 173 -23.63 -46.69 54.50
C SER A 173 -24.66 -47.57 53.78
N SER A 174 -24.10 -48.54 53.05
CA SER A 174 -24.62 -49.89 52.80
C SER A 174 -25.83 -50.05 51.88
N CYS A 175 -25.59 -50.36 50.59
CA CYS A 175 -25.93 -51.68 50.04
C CYS A 175 -25.43 -51.87 48.60
N CYS A 176 -24.75 -53.00 48.40
CA CYS A 176 -24.65 -53.86 47.22
C CYS A 176 -24.45 -53.27 45.81
N CYS A 177 -23.20 -53.48 45.33
CA CYS A 177 -22.84 -54.19 44.10
C CYS A 177 -23.95 -54.46 43.06
N GLY A 178 -23.68 -54.04 41.83
CA GLY A 178 -24.30 -54.58 40.62
C GLY A 178 -23.92 -53.76 39.40
N CYS A 179 -23.00 -54.32 38.60
CA CYS A 179 -22.84 -54.19 37.14
C CYS A 179 -23.31 -52.89 36.44
N CYS A 180 -22.42 -52.12 35.82
CA CYS A 180 -21.92 -52.35 34.45
C CYS A 180 -22.95 -52.02 33.35
N SER A 181 -22.46 -51.39 32.28
CA SER A 181 -23.10 -50.93 31.02
C SER A 181 -23.69 -49.50 31.05
N LYS A 182 -23.38 -48.62 30.10
CA LYS A 182 -22.81 -48.85 28.76
C LYS A 182 -22.17 -47.57 28.19
N GLU A 183 -20.94 -47.74 27.76
CA GLU A 183 -20.43 -47.15 26.52
C GLU A 183 -20.94 -48.04 25.38
N GLU A 184 -21.60 -47.46 24.36
CA GLU A 184 -21.58 -47.85 22.94
C GLU A 184 -22.75 -47.16 22.20
N ASP A 185 -22.49 -45.97 21.64
CA ASP A 185 -23.18 -45.51 20.42
C ASP A 185 -22.16 -45.61 19.29
N ARG A 186 -22.10 -46.79 18.67
CA ARG A 186 -21.59 -47.00 17.31
C ARG A 186 -22.81 -47.26 16.41
N ASN A 187 -22.94 -46.48 15.35
CA ASN A 187 -23.91 -46.58 14.24
C ASN A 187 -25.38 -46.22 14.52
N LYS A 188 -25.76 -45.01 14.10
CA LYS A 188 -26.66 -44.85 12.95
C LYS A 188 -26.41 -43.53 12.24
#